data_AF-A0A371R0W9-F1
#
_entry.id   AF-A0A371R0W9-F1
#
_cell.length_a   1.000
_cell.length_b   1.000
_cell.length_c   1.000
_cell.angle_alpha   90.00
_cell.angle_beta   90.00
_cell.angle_gamma   90.00
#
_symmetry.space_group_name_H-M   'P 1'
#
loop_
_entity.id
_entity.type
_entity.pdbx_description
1 polymer ?
#
loop_
_entity_poly.entity_id
_entity_poly.type
_entity_poly.pdbx_seq_one_letter_code
_entity_poly.pdbx_strand_id
1 'polypeptide(L)' 'MAVPTLFIKAGRVFVARKEVDLELVEEGWEPVARFKSEVLAMRAARWYAERFEYIIEWG' A
#
# COMPACT_ATOMS: atom_id res chain seq x y z
N MET A 1 -11.21 -13.99 -3.14
CA MET A 1 -10.56 -13.26 -2.04
C MET A 1 -9.88 -12.02 -2.61
N ALA A 2 -9.97 -10.87 -1.94
CA ALA A 2 -9.18 -9.70 -2.29
C ALA A 2 -7.71 -9.93 -1.89
N VAL A 3 -6.78 -9.47 -2.70
CA VAL A 3 -5.33 -9.56 -2.44
C VAL A 3 -4.89 -8.16 -2.06
N PRO A 4 -4.62 -7.87 -0.78
CA PRO A 4 -4.14 -6.55 -0.38
C PRO A 4 -2.84 -6.20 -1.09
N THR A 5 -2.77 -5.00 -1.64
CA THR A 5 -1.60 -4.49 -2.36
C THR A 5 -1.06 -3.27 -1.64
N LEU A 6 0.25 -3.23 -1.41
CA LEU A 6 0.94 -2.07 -0.89
C LEU A 6 1.41 -1.20 -2.05
N PHE A 7 1.08 0.08 -1.97
CA PHE A 7 1.39 1.11 -2.93
C PHE A 7 2.27 2.18 -2.31
N ILE A 8 3.16 2.80 -3.10
CA ILE A 8 4.00 3.91 -2.67
C ILE A 8 3.87 5.09 -3.64
N LYS A 9 3.83 6.31 -3.10
CA LYS A 9 3.85 7.55 -3.87
C LYS A 9 4.44 8.68 -3.05
N ALA A 10 5.47 9.34 -3.56
CA ALA A 10 6.05 10.56 -2.96
C ALA A 10 6.29 10.48 -1.44
N GLY A 11 6.85 9.36 -0.96
CA GLY A 11 7.10 9.15 0.47
C GLY A 11 5.85 8.80 1.30
N ARG A 12 4.81 8.29 0.64
CA ARG A 12 3.60 7.78 1.30
C ARG A 12 3.41 6.30 0.98
N VAL A 13 2.78 5.59 1.89
CA VAL A 13 2.45 4.17 1.76
C VAL A 13 0.94 3.99 1.90
N PHE A 14 0.33 3.27 0.97
CA PHE A 14 -1.10 2.98 0.98
C PHE A 14 -1.34 1.47 0.87
N VAL A 15 -2.31 0.94 1.62
CA VAL A 15 -2.72 -0.47 1.51
C VAL A 15 -4.09 -0.54 0.86
N ALA A 16 -4.10 -0.97 -0.40
CA ALA A 16 -5.30 -1.09 -1.20
C ALA A 16 -6.02 -2.41 -0.97
N ARG A 17 -7.35 -2.35 -0.95
CA ARG A 17 -8.26 -3.48 -0.83
C ARG A 17 -9.07 -3.62 -2.13
N LYS A 18 -8.45 -4.16 -3.18
CA LYS A 18 -9.01 -4.57 -4.49
C LYS A 18 -9.78 -3.56 -5.35
N GLU A 19 -10.70 -2.77 -4.81
CA GLU A 19 -11.57 -1.89 -5.60
C GLU A 19 -10.83 -0.63 -6.08
N VAL A 20 -9.77 -0.21 -5.39
CA VAL A 20 -9.04 1.04 -5.64
C VAL A 20 -7.72 0.85 -6.41
N ASP A 21 -7.29 -0.38 -6.72
CA ASP A 21 -5.96 -0.65 -7.29
C ASP A 21 -5.73 0.04 -8.65
N LEU A 22 -6.74 0.11 -9.52
CA LEU A 22 -6.62 0.75 -10.84
C LEU A 22 -6.56 2.28 -10.72
N GLU A 23 -7.44 2.86 -9.91
CA GLU A 23 -7.49 4.31 -9.66
C GLU A 23 -6.17 4.80 -9.05
N LEU A 24 -5.60 4.05 -8.11
CA LEU A 24 -4.31 4.36 -7.51
C LEU A 24 -3.18 4.40 -8.56
N VAL A 25 -3.16 3.46 -9.50
CA VAL A 25 -2.16 3.46 -10.57
C VAL A 25 -2.34 4.66 -11.49
N GLU A 26 -3.58 5.03 -11.84
CA GLU A 26 -3.87 6.23 -12.64
C GLU A 26 -3.48 7.53 -11.92
N GLU A 27 -3.61 7.56 -10.59
CA GLU A 27 -3.12 8.64 -9.75
C GLU A 27 -1.59 8.66 -9.58
N GLY A 28 -0.87 7.68 -10.11
CA GLY A 28 0.59 7.59 -10.03
C GLY A 28 1.11 6.94 -8.75
N TRP A 29 0.32 6.11 -8.09
CA TRP A 29 0.81 5.21 -7.06
C TRP A 29 1.44 3.96 -7.67
N GLU A 30 2.59 3.56 -7.14
CA GLU A 30 3.33 2.40 -7.63
C GLU A 30 3.06 1.17 -6.76
N PRO A 31 2.59 0.05 -7.34
CA PRO A 31 2.38 -1.19 -6.60
C PRO A 31 3.72 -1.85 -6.28
N VAL A 32 4.00 -2.03 -4.99
CA VAL A 32 5.28 -2.57 -4.50
C VAL A 32 5.19 -4.04 -4.12
N ALA A 33 4.10 -4.45 -3.48
CA ALA A 33 3.94 -5.83 -3.01
C ALA A 33 2.48 -6.23 -2.86
N ARG A 34 2.19 -7.50 -3.17
CA ARG A 34 0.88 -8.13 -2.95
C ARG A 34 0.96 -9.10 -1.79
N PHE A 35 -0.08 -9.13 -0.96
CA PHE A 35 -0.11 -9.91 0.27
C PHE A 35 -1.28 -10.90 0.28
N LYS A 36 -1.08 -12.03 0.95
CA LYS A 36 -2.13 -13.04 1.15
C LYS A 36 -3.15 -12.66 2.22
N SER A 37 -2.85 -11.68 3.06
CA SER A 37 -3.74 -11.19 4.11
C SER A 37 -3.47 -9.72 4.42
N GLU A 38 -4.51 -9.03 4.89
CA GLU A 38 -4.46 -7.61 5.23
C GLU A 38 -3.49 -7.34 6.38
N VAL A 39 -3.48 -8.19 7.40
CA VAL A 39 -2.54 -8.09 8.54
C VAL A 39 -1.07 -8.05 8.08
N LEU A 40 -0.72 -8.82 7.05
CA LEU A 40 0.64 -8.81 6.50
C LEU A 40 0.94 -7.52 5.73
N ALA A 41 -0.02 -7.03 4.94
CA ALA A 41 0.12 -5.77 4.23
C ALA A 41 0.27 -4.58 5.19
N MET A 42 -0.52 -4.55 6.27
CA MET A 42 -0.44 -3.52 7.32
C MET A 42 0.90 -3.52 8.04
N ARG A 43 1.43 -4.71 8.36
CA ARG A 43 2.77 -4.86 8.96
C ARG A 43 3.85 -4.36 8.01
N ALA A 44 3.75 -4.70 6.73
CA ALA A 44 4.68 -4.22 5.72
C ALA A 44 4.59 -2.69 5.57
N ALA A 45 3.39 -2.12 5.51
CA ALA A 45 3.20 -0.67 5.42
C ALA A 45 3.85 0.08 6.58
N ARG A 46 3.66 -0.43 7.81
CA ARG A 46 4.32 0.13 8.99
C ARG A 46 5.84 0.03 8.92
N TRP A 47 6.38 -1.11 8.50
CA TRP A 47 7.81 -1.28 8.32
C TRP A 47 8.38 -0.31 7.28
N TYR A 48 7.71 -0.12 6.13
CA TYR A 48 8.13 0.84 5.11
C TYR A 48 8.09 2.29 5.64
N ALA A 49 7.02 2.65 6.35
CA ALA A 49 6.87 3.95 6.98
C ALA A 49 8.02 4.24 7.97
N GLU A 50 8.33 3.30 8.85
CA GLU A 50 9.43 3.45 9.82
C GLU A 50 10.81 3.44 9.13
N ARG A 51 11.01 2.59 8.12
CA ARG A 51 12.31 2.39 7.47
C ARG A 51 12.73 3.55 6.57
N PHE A 52 11.77 4.20 5.93
CA PHE A 52 12.00 5.26 4.94
C PHE A 52 11.40 6.60 5.34
N GLU A 53 10.91 6.72 6.59
CA GLU A 53 10.22 7.92 7.10
C GLU A 53 9.00 8.30 6.25
N TYR A 54 8.30 7.29 5.72
CA TYR A 54 7.11 7.49 4.89
C TYR A 54 5.85 7.65 5.74
N ILE A 55 4.87 8.38 5.20
CA ILE A 55 3.57 8.57 5.84
C ILE A 55 2.62 7.45 5.41
N ILE A 56 2.00 6.76 6.38
CA ILE A 56 0.94 5.80 6.05
C ILE A 56 -0.34 6.57 5.74
N GLU A 57 -0.86 6.38 4.54
CA GLU A 57 -2.13 6.94 4.10
C GLU A 57 -3.21 5.85 4.19
N TRP A 58 -4.32 6.20 4.85
CA TRP A 58 -5.48 5.32 5.03
C TRP A 58 -6.61 5.84 4.14
N GLY A 59 -7.14 4.97 3.28
CA GLY A 59 -8.37 5.20 2.53
C GLY A 59 -9.58 4.64 3.25
#